data_AF-A0AAU4C8K1-F1
#
_entry.id   AF-A0AAU4C8K1-F1
#
_cell.length_a   1.000
_cell.length_b   1.000
_cell.length_c   1.000
_cell.angle_alpha   90.00
_cell.angle_beta   90.00
_cell.angle_gamma   90.00
#
_symmetry.space_group_name_H-M   'P 1'
#
loop_
_entity.id
_entity.type
_entity.pdbx_description
1 polymer ?
#
loop_
_entity_poly.entity_id
_entity_poly.type
_entity_poly.pdbx_seq_one_letter_code
_entity_poly.pdbx_strand_id
1 'polypeptide(L)'
;MLFELTEAVRCAENKLKAPVALPLAHETGRGRGTLRGAPNKVWCARVEHCLNVTVIELAAMLIVAGLTARLLWRKVKQREDAAARGVVIKVPCLLRHPAFEGRWLRGRIVIGPTSMAWENRGRGGAAVLLPAGLRQVGVRSPSLREAAWKMNGRSRIVECASSEGAVLVAVMPNELDHVLTALSRNGTA
;
A
#
# COMPACT_ATOMS: atom_id res chain seq x y z
N MET A 1 -16.88 12.29 0.57
CA MET A 1 -16.59 11.11 -0.28
C MET A 1 -16.02 9.91 0.49
N LEU A 2 -15.49 10.05 1.71
CA LEU A 2 -15.03 8.90 2.54
C LEU A 2 -16.15 8.19 3.34
N PHE A 3 -17.29 8.87 3.57
CA PHE A 3 -18.40 8.33 4.36
C PHE A 3 -19.24 7.28 3.57
N GLU A 4 -19.54 7.56 2.31
CA GLU A 4 -20.33 6.67 1.43
C GLU A 4 -19.71 5.27 1.24
N LEU A 5 -18.38 5.19 1.16
CA LEU A 5 -17.67 3.91 1.00
C LEU A 5 -17.65 3.07 2.27
N THR A 6 -17.84 3.68 3.45
CA THR A 6 -17.84 2.98 4.73
C THR A 6 -19.19 2.27 4.95
N GLU A 7 -20.30 2.86 4.47
CA GLU A 7 -21.62 2.24 4.54
C GLU A 7 -21.80 1.12 3.52
N ALA A 8 -21.26 1.27 2.30
CA ALA A 8 -21.34 0.23 1.27
C ALA A 8 -20.65 -1.08 1.71
N VAL A 9 -19.50 -0.98 2.39
CA VAL A 9 -18.78 -2.16 2.91
C VAL A 9 -19.52 -2.80 4.09
N ARG A 10 -20.11 -2.00 4.97
CA ARG A 10 -20.92 -2.51 6.10
C ARG A 10 -22.22 -3.18 5.62
N CYS A 11 -22.82 -2.67 4.54
CA CYS A 11 -24.03 -3.26 3.94
C CYS A 11 -23.74 -4.62 3.28
N ALA A 12 -22.58 -4.77 2.64
CA ALA A 12 -22.16 -6.05 2.06
C ALA A 12 -21.86 -7.11 3.13
N GLU A 13 -21.27 -6.72 4.27
CA GLU A 13 -20.91 -7.64 5.36
C GLU A 13 -22.15 -8.22 6.08
N ASN A 14 -23.25 -7.45 6.18
CA ASN A 14 -24.49 -7.92 6.80
C ASN A 14 -25.35 -8.84 5.91
N LYS A 15 -25.23 -8.76 4.57
CA LYS A 15 -25.96 -9.65 3.66
C LYS A 15 -25.42 -11.09 3.64
N LEU A 16 -24.16 -11.30 4.01
CA LEU A 16 -23.57 -12.65 4.11
C LEU A 16 -23.95 -13.40 5.40
N LYS A 17 -24.64 -12.75 6.34
CA LYS A 17 -24.97 -13.35 7.65
C LYS A 17 -26.43 -13.77 7.79
N ALA A 18 -27.24 -13.67 6.73
CA ALA A 18 -28.61 -14.15 6.75
C ALA A 18 -28.63 -15.69 6.62
N PRO A 19 -29.25 -16.43 7.55
CA PRO A 19 -29.41 -17.87 7.42
C PRO A 19 -30.32 -18.19 6.22
N VAL A 20 -29.83 -19.02 5.31
CA VAL A 20 -30.61 -19.57 4.20
C VAL A 20 -31.70 -20.47 4.79
N ALA A 21 -32.93 -19.98 4.82
CA ALA A 21 -34.10 -20.82 5.09
C ALA A 21 -34.36 -21.70 3.86
N LEU A 22 -34.18 -23.02 4.02
CA LEU A 22 -34.62 -24.01 3.04
C LEU A 22 -36.16 -24.04 3.00
N PRO A 23 -36.80 -23.96 1.81
CA PRO A 23 -38.18 -24.38 1.68
C PRO A 23 -38.24 -25.89 1.44
N LEU A 24 -38.87 -26.61 2.37
CA LEU A 24 -39.40 -27.96 2.17
C LEU A 24 -40.58 -27.87 1.19
N ALA A 25 -40.39 -28.34 -0.04
CA ALA A 25 -41.46 -28.47 -1.03
C ALA A 25 -42.04 -29.89 -0.99
N HIS A 26 -43.28 -29.99 -0.53
CA HIS A 26 -44.15 -31.16 -0.67
C HIS A 26 -45.07 -30.91 -1.85
N GLU A 27 -44.94 -31.65 -2.95
CA GLU A 27 -45.95 -31.67 -4.02
C GLU A 27 -46.22 -33.09 -4.51
N THR A 28 -47.43 -33.55 -4.18
CA THR A 28 -48.16 -34.66 -4.78
C THR A 28 -48.83 -34.16 -6.08
N GLY A 29 -48.55 -34.80 -7.22
CA GLY A 29 -49.19 -34.43 -8.48
C GLY A 29 -48.95 -35.42 -9.62
N ARG A 30 -49.79 -36.45 -9.69
CA ARG A 30 -49.82 -37.49 -10.73
C ARG A 30 -50.39 -36.92 -12.04
N GLY A 31 -49.57 -36.86 -13.09
CA GLY A 31 -50.00 -36.55 -14.47
C GLY A 31 -49.22 -37.36 -15.49
N ARG A 32 -49.89 -38.36 -16.09
CA ARG A 32 -49.32 -39.31 -17.07
C ARG A 32 -49.54 -38.74 -18.47
N GLY A 33 -48.47 -38.47 -19.22
CA GLY A 33 -48.52 -38.01 -20.61
C GLY A 33 -47.27 -38.42 -21.36
N THR A 34 -47.44 -39.26 -22.38
CA THR A 34 -46.40 -40.01 -23.10
C THR A 34 -45.89 -39.26 -24.34
N LEU A 35 -44.64 -39.56 -24.71
CA LEU A 35 -44.04 -39.57 -26.07
C LEU A 35 -43.68 -38.22 -26.75
N ARG A 36 -42.37 -37.92 -26.83
CA ARG A 36 -41.54 -37.92 -28.07
C ARG A 36 -40.32 -36.99 -27.95
N GLY A 37 -39.20 -37.46 -28.50
CA GLY A 37 -38.19 -36.60 -29.13
C GLY A 37 -37.14 -35.96 -28.23
N ALA A 38 -36.14 -36.74 -27.79
CA ALA A 38 -34.86 -36.17 -27.39
C ALA A 38 -34.05 -35.84 -28.67
N PRO A 39 -33.74 -34.55 -28.90
CA PRO A 39 -32.33 -34.21 -29.15
C PRO A 39 -32.03 -32.78 -28.70
N ASN A 40 -31.64 -32.53 -27.44
CA ASN A 40 -31.02 -31.24 -27.09
C ASN A 40 -30.31 -31.13 -25.72
N LYS A 41 -30.01 -32.24 -25.03
CA LYS A 41 -29.35 -32.14 -23.70
C LYS A 41 -27.84 -31.87 -23.76
N VAL A 42 -27.21 -32.09 -24.91
CA VAL A 42 -25.74 -31.95 -25.06
C VAL A 42 -25.31 -30.49 -25.27
N TRP A 43 -26.19 -29.64 -25.82
CA TRP A 43 -25.86 -28.24 -26.09
C TRP A 43 -25.99 -27.34 -24.84
N CYS A 44 -26.96 -27.57 -23.95
CA CYS A 44 -27.05 -26.80 -22.70
C CYS A 44 -25.87 -27.06 -21.75
N ALA A 45 -25.45 -28.32 -21.59
CA ALA A 45 -24.35 -28.67 -20.70
C ALA A 45 -23.01 -28.02 -21.08
N ARG A 46 -22.78 -27.79 -22.39
CA ARG A 46 -21.54 -27.17 -22.87
C ARG A 46 -21.53 -25.65 -22.71
N VAL A 47 -22.68 -24.99 -22.80
CA VAL A 47 -22.81 -23.55 -22.58
C VAL A 47 -22.76 -23.20 -21.08
N GLU A 48 -23.38 -24.00 -20.22
CA GLU A 48 -23.30 -23.84 -18.76
C GLU A 48 -21.88 -24.03 -18.22
N HIS A 49 -21.08 -24.94 -18.81
CA HIS A 49 -19.69 -25.12 -18.43
C HIS A 49 -18.80 -23.92 -18.78
N CYS A 50 -18.99 -23.26 -19.93
CA CYS A 50 -18.20 -22.09 -20.33
C CYS A 50 -18.52 -20.83 -19.49
N LEU A 51 -19.78 -20.63 -19.14
CA LEU A 51 -20.21 -19.52 -18.27
C LEU A 51 -19.72 -19.72 -16.83
N ASN A 52 -19.74 -20.95 -16.31
CA ASN A 52 -19.22 -21.22 -14.97
C ASN A 52 -17.71 -21.00 -14.89
N VAL A 53 -16.93 -21.42 -15.91
CA VAL A 53 -15.47 -21.20 -15.92
C VAL A 53 -15.12 -19.70 -15.94
N THR A 54 -15.80 -18.92 -16.79
CA THR A 54 -15.56 -17.47 -16.87
C THR A 54 -15.98 -16.72 -15.61
N VAL A 55 -17.10 -17.10 -14.99
CA VAL A 55 -17.55 -16.53 -13.72
C VAL A 55 -16.61 -16.90 -12.57
N ILE A 56 -16.10 -18.13 -12.53
CA ILE A 56 -15.13 -18.58 -11.53
C ILE A 56 -13.79 -17.83 -11.68
N GLU A 57 -13.29 -17.64 -12.90
CA GLU A 57 -12.07 -16.87 -13.14
C GLU A 57 -12.23 -15.40 -12.72
N LEU A 58 -13.35 -14.76 -13.06
CA LEU A 58 -13.63 -13.38 -12.65
C LEU A 58 -13.75 -13.26 -11.12
N ALA A 59 -14.44 -14.19 -10.47
CA ALA A 59 -14.55 -14.23 -9.02
C ALA A 59 -13.17 -14.43 -8.36
N ALA A 60 -12.34 -15.33 -8.88
CA ALA A 60 -10.98 -15.55 -8.39
C ALA A 60 -10.12 -14.28 -8.50
N MET A 61 -10.17 -13.58 -9.65
CA MET A 61 -9.43 -12.34 -9.86
C MET A 61 -9.87 -11.22 -8.91
N LEU A 62 -11.18 -11.09 -8.65
CA LEU A 62 -11.71 -10.12 -7.69
C LEU A 62 -11.28 -10.43 -6.25
N ILE A 63 -11.26 -11.72 -5.87
CA ILE A 63 -10.77 -12.14 -4.55
C ILE A 63 -9.29 -11.78 -4.39
N VAL A 64 -8.47 -12.08 -5.40
CA VAL A 64 -7.04 -11.75 -5.40
C VAL A 64 -6.82 -10.23 -5.34
N ALA A 65 -7.55 -9.46 -6.13
CA ALA A 65 -7.49 -7.99 -6.11
C ALA A 65 -7.93 -7.40 -4.75
N GLY A 66 -9.01 -7.92 -4.16
CA GLY A 66 -9.49 -7.50 -2.85
C GLY A 66 -8.49 -7.82 -1.74
N LEU A 67 -7.88 -9.01 -1.76
CA LEU A 67 -6.86 -9.42 -0.81
C LEU A 67 -5.60 -8.54 -0.91
N THR A 68 -5.12 -8.29 -2.11
CA THR A 68 -3.94 -7.43 -2.33
C THR A 68 -4.19 -5.99 -1.87
N ALA A 69 -5.34 -5.41 -2.24
CA ALA A 69 -5.74 -4.08 -1.76
C ALA A 69 -5.81 -4.03 -0.22
N ARG A 70 -6.41 -5.05 0.42
CA ARG A 70 -6.50 -5.15 1.87
C ARG A 70 -5.13 -5.24 2.55
N LEU A 71 -4.18 -5.97 1.98
CA LEU A 71 -2.82 -6.08 2.51
C LEU A 71 -2.05 -4.76 2.39
N LEU A 72 -2.23 -4.03 1.29
CA LEU A 72 -1.65 -2.71 1.10
C LEU A 72 -2.22 -1.71 2.12
N TRP A 73 -3.53 -1.69 2.30
CA TRP A 73 -4.19 -0.85 3.30
C TRP A 73 -3.78 -1.20 4.73
N ARG A 74 -3.67 -2.49 5.07
CA ARG A 74 -3.15 -2.92 6.39
C ARG A 74 -1.74 -2.41 6.64
N LYS A 75 -0.86 -2.42 5.64
CA LYS A 75 0.50 -1.88 5.78
C LYS A 75 0.52 -0.38 5.97
N VAL A 76 -0.36 0.36 5.28
CA VAL A 76 -0.50 1.81 5.47
C VAL A 76 -1.02 2.10 6.87
N LYS A 77 -2.10 1.43 7.28
CA LYS A 77 -2.68 1.60 8.62
C LYS A 77 -1.74 1.20 9.75
N GLN A 78 -0.96 0.13 9.58
CA GLN A 78 0.08 -0.23 10.55
C GLN A 78 1.16 0.85 10.72
N ARG A 79 1.46 1.63 9.68
CA ARG A 79 2.40 2.76 9.77
C ARG A 79 1.77 3.94 10.50
N GLU A 80 0.50 4.21 10.23
CA GLU A 80 -0.27 5.24 10.95
C GLU A 80 -0.43 4.90 12.43
N ASP A 81 -0.77 3.65 12.76
CA ASP A 81 -0.89 3.17 14.15
C ASP A 81 0.48 3.13 14.87
N ALA A 82 1.58 2.92 14.14
CA ALA A 82 2.93 3.03 14.71
C ALA A 82 3.27 4.49 15.02
N ALA A 83 2.96 5.41 14.11
CA ALA A 83 3.12 6.85 14.33
C ALA A 83 2.24 7.36 15.48
N ALA A 84 1.01 6.88 15.60
CA ALA A 84 0.07 7.27 16.66
C ALA A 84 0.47 6.75 18.06
N ARG A 85 1.24 5.66 18.15
CA ARG A 85 1.71 5.09 19.44
C ARG A 85 2.96 5.78 20.01
N GLY A 86 3.47 6.86 19.39
CA GLY A 86 4.74 7.46 19.77
C GLY A 86 5.94 6.54 19.53
N VAL A 87 5.74 5.46 18.79
CA VAL A 87 6.78 4.50 18.44
C VAL A 87 7.52 5.07 17.25
N VAL A 88 8.80 5.35 17.49
CA VAL A 88 9.87 5.59 16.51
C VAL A 88 9.43 5.28 15.06
N ILE A 89 9.20 6.34 14.27
CA ILE A 89 8.72 6.21 12.89
C ILE A 89 9.92 5.91 12.00
N LYS A 90 9.91 4.73 11.37
CA LYS A 90 10.95 4.33 10.40
C LYS A 90 10.50 4.65 8.97
N VAL A 91 10.94 5.78 8.44
CA VAL A 91 10.62 6.25 7.09
C VAL A 91 11.62 5.69 6.08
N PRO A 92 11.21 4.84 5.11
CA PRO A 92 12.09 4.37 4.06
C PRO A 92 12.42 5.50 3.07
N CYS A 93 13.70 5.75 2.85
CA CYS A 93 14.17 6.85 2.01
C CYS A 93 15.58 6.60 1.45
N LEU A 94 16.02 7.49 0.56
CA LEU A 94 17.39 7.54 0.04
C LEU A 94 18.07 8.81 0.56
N LEU A 95 19.32 8.69 0.97
CA LEU A 95 20.14 9.79 1.49
C LEU A 95 21.34 10.01 0.59
N ARG A 96 21.61 11.24 0.20
CA ARG A 96 22.85 11.64 -0.45
C ARG A 96 23.60 12.54 0.51
N HIS A 97 24.71 12.00 1.01
CA HIS A 97 25.55 12.65 2.01
C HIS A 97 26.82 13.21 1.34
N PRO A 98 27.30 14.41 1.73
CA PRO A 98 28.50 15.02 1.13
C PRO A 98 29.74 14.12 1.25
N ALA A 99 29.89 13.41 2.36
CA ALA A 99 31.00 12.47 2.58
C ALA A 99 31.06 11.25 1.61
N PHE A 100 30.02 10.97 0.83
CA PHE A 100 29.93 9.77 -0.02
C PHE A 100 29.91 10.07 -1.53
N GLU A 101 30.70 11.06 -1.98
CA GLU A 101 30.88 11.42 -3.41
C GLU A 101 29.54 11.64 -4.16
N GLY A 102 28.49 12.05 -3.44
CA GLY A 102 27.16 12.23 -4.04
C GLY A 102 26.42 10.95 -4.43
N ARG A 103 26.81 9.79 -3.91
CA ARG A 103 26.07 8.53 -4.08
C ARG A 103 24.78 8.54 -3.25
N TRP A 104 23.71 7.98 -3.81
CA TRP A 104 22.47 7.73 -3.08
C TRP A 104 22.60 6.47 -2.22
N LEU A 105 22.52 6.65 -0.91
CA LEU A 105 22.54 5.61 0.10
C LEU A 105 21.12 5.16 0.40
N ARG A 106 20.89 3.85 0.47
CA ARG A 106 19.58 3.27 0.74
C ARG A 106 19.44 2.94 2.23
N GLY A 107 18.41 3.48 2.85
CA GLY A 107 18.21 3.30 4.28
C GLY A 107 16.82 3.69 4.75
N ARG A 108 16.77 4.08 6.01
CA ARG A 108 15.58 4.58 6.68
C ARG A 108 15.99 5.74 7.56
N ILE A 109 15.14 6.75 7.62
CA ILE A 109 15.21 7.74 8.68
C ILE A 109 14.36 7.22 9.83
N VAL A 110 14.95 7.24 11.00
CA VAL A 110 14.36 6.83 12.26
C VAL A 110 14.02 8.10 13.02
N ILE A 111 12.73 8.45 13.05
CA ILE A 111 12.21 9.65 13.71
C ILE A 111 11.71 9.25 15.09
N GLY A 112 12.47 9.61 16.12
CA GLY A 112 12.05 9.53 17.52
C GLY A 112 11.30 10.79 17.96
N PRO A 113 10.91 10.86 19.24
CA PRO A 113 10.23 12.02 19.82
C PRO A 113 11.08 13.30 19.76
N THR A 114 12.38 13.15 20.02
CA THR A 114 13.37 14.25 20.15
C THR A 114 14.59 14.07 19.25
N SER A 115 14.67 12.97 18.50
CA SER A 115 15.86 12.64 17.72
C SER A 115 15.50 12.14 16.32
N MET A 116 16.44 12.33 15.41
CA MET A 116 16.33 11.85 14.03
C MET A 116 17.66 11.18 13.69
N ALA A 117 17.61 9.90 13.32
CA ALA A 117 18.79 9.12 13.00
C ALA A 117 18.65 8.45 11.64
N TRP A 118 19.78 8.16 10.99
CA TRP A 118 19.80 7.37 9.76
C TRP A 118 20.15 5.92 10.07
N GLU A 119 19.37 5.00 9.51
CA GLU A 119 19.58 3.56 9.58
C GLU A 119 19.87 3.03 8.17
N ASN A 120 21.10 2.61 7.93
CA ASN A 120 21.50 2.05 6.64
C ASN A 120 20.86 0.67 6.43
N ARG A 121 20.38 0.37 5.22
CA ARG A 121 19.78 -0.94 4.88
C ARG A 121 20.74 -1.85 4.09
N GLY A 122 21.96 -1.38 3.78
CA GLY A 122 22.98 -2.15 3.08
C GLY A 122 23.77 -3.07 3.99
N ARG A 123 24.15 -4.27 3.49
CA ARG A 123 24.88 -5.30 4.25
C ARG A 123 26.37 -4.97 4.51
N GLY A 124 26.83 -3.77 4.16
CA GLY A 124 28.24 -3.38 4.26
C GLY A 124 28.50 -1.88 4.13
N GLY A 125 27.50 -1.05 4.41
CA GLY A 125 27.69 0.40 4.37
C GLY A 125 28.16 0.89 5.73
N ALA A 126 29.21 1.72 5.73
CA ALA A 126 29.62 2.48 6.91
C ALA A 126 28.41 3.09 7.62
N ALA A 127 28.45 3.13 8.95
CA ALA A 127 27.42 3.75 9.77
C ALA A 127 27.40 5.25 9.49
N VAL A 128 26.62 5.66 8.48
CA VAL A 128 26.41 7.06 8.16
C VAL A 128 25.50 7.63 9.23
N LEU A 129 26.03 8.53 10.04
CA LEU A 129 25.22 9.32 10.96
C LEU A 129 24.62 10.50 10.20
N LEU A 130 23.44 10.93 10.63
CA LEU A 130 22.92 12.21 10.15
C LEU A 130 23.76 13.32 10.79
N PRO A 131 24.22 14.29 10.00
CA PRO A 131 24.87 15.47 10.56
C PRO A 131 23.97 16.20 11.55
N ALA A 132 24.57 16.74 12.61
CA ALA A 132 23.86 17.57 13.57
C ALA A 132 23.38 18.87 12.92
N GLY A 133 22.29 19.45 13.43
CA GLY A 133 21.77 20.74 12.96
C GLY A 133 21.19 20.71 11.55
N LEU A 134 20.69 19.55 11.10
CA LEU A 134 20.09 19.40 9.77
C LEU A 134 18.89 20.35 9.62
N ARG A 135 18.99 21.35 8.76
CA ARG A 135 17.93 22.33 8.52
C ARG A 135 17.40 22.20 7.10
N GLN A 136 16.09 22.13 6.96
CA GLN A 136 15.46 22.15 5.65
C GLN A 136 15.70 23.50 4.95
N VAL A 137 16.11 23.43 3.68
CA VAL A 137 16.30 24.58 2.78
C VAL A 137 15.25 24.59 1.67
N GLY A 138 14.83 23.42 1.20
CA GLY A 138 13.84 23.33 0.13
C GLY A 138 13.28 21.94 -0.11
N VAL A 139 12.29 21.85 -0.99
CA VAL A 139 11.74 20.58 -1.49
C VAL A 139 11.58 20.70 -2.99
N ARG A 140 12.08 19.70 -3.73
CA ARG A 140 11.95 19.64 -5.19
C ARG A 140 11.56 18.24 -5.67
N SER A 141 11.14 18.18 -6.93
CA SER A 141 10.97 16.92 -7.64
C SER A 141 12.35 16.40 -8.11
N PRO A 142 12.51 15.07 -8.21
CA PRO A 142 13.70 14.49 -8.79
C PRO A 142 13.84 14.87 -10.27
N SER A 143 15.07 15.12 -10.71
CA SER A 143 15.37 15.29 -12.13
C SER A 143 15.20 13.97 -12.89
N LEU A 144 15.08 14.01 -14.21
CA LEU A 144 14.97 12.81 -15.05
C LEU A 144 16.15 11.84 -14.84
N ARG A 145 17.37 12.36 -14.68
CA ARG A 145 18.57 11.53 -14.40
C ARG A 145 18.46 10.84 -13.03
N GLU A 146 17.98 11.55 -12.02
CA GLU A 146 17.80 10.99 -10.68
C GLU A 146 16.62 9.99 -10.63
N ALA A 147 15.54 10.26 -11.37
CA ALA A 147 14.36 9.41 -11.47
C ALA A 147 14.59 8.15 -12.34
N ALA A 148 15.49 8.21 -13.32
CA ALA A 148 15.92 7.06 -14.11
C ALA A 148 16.85 6.12 -13.31
N TRP A 149 17.55 6.65 -12.31
CA TRP A 149 18.19 5.82 -11.31
C TRP A 149 17.13 5.08 -10.49
N LYS A 150 17.50 4.05 -9.71
CA LYS A 150 16.59 3.21 -8.90
C LYS A 150 15.77 3.95 -7.80
N MET A 151 15.53 5.24 -7.95
CA MET A 151 14.64 6.06 -7.15
C MET A 151 13.24 6.08 -7.77
N ASN A 152 12.21 6.09 -6.92
CA ASN A 152 10.83 6.23 -7.38
C ASN A 152 10.61 7.66 -7.93
N GLY A 153 10.18 7.82 -9.18
CA GLY A 153 9.94 9.14 -9.80
C GLY A 153 8.88 9.99 -9.10
N ARG A 154 8.01 9.39 -8.26
CA ARG A 154 7.05 10.12 -7.42
C ARG A 154 7.66 10.65 -6.13
N SER A 155 8.94 10.39 -5.85
CA SER A 155 9.61 10.90 -4.66
C SER A 155 9.70 12.43 -4.66
N ARG A 156 9.96 12.97 -3.47
CA ARG A 156 10.32 14.37 -3.26
C ARG A 156 11.69 14.42 -2.61
N ILE A 157 12.56 15.25 -3.16
CA ILE A 157 13.90 15.48 -2.63
C ILE A 157 13.81 16.67 -1.69
N VAL A 158 14.05 16.40 -0.41
CA VAL A 158 14.20 17.42 0.62
C VAL A 158 15.67 17.82 0.65
N GLU A 159 15.93 19.09 0.45
CA GLU A 159 17.27 19.67 0.49
C GLU A 159 17.51 20.21 1.90
N CYS A 160 18.55 19.71 2.56
CA CYS A 160 18.91 20.11 3.91
C CYS A 160 20.32 20.70 3.92
N ALA A 161 20.49 21.78 4.67
CA ALA A 161 21.80 22.31 5.03
C ALA A 161 22.27 21.68 6.34
N SER A 162 23.57 21.45 6.42
CA SER A 162 24.30 21.04 7.61
C SER A 162 25.66 21.74 7.61
N SER A 163 26.32 21.79 8.77
CA SER A 163 27.72 22.21 8.91
C SER A 163 28.68 21.41 8.02
N GLU A 164 28.37 20.15 7.71
CA GLU A 164 29.17 19.29 6.83
C GLU A 164 28.86 19.49 5.32
N GLY A 165 27.84 20.29 4.99
CA GLY A 165 27.41 20.57 3.63
C GLY A 165 25.97 20.18 3.33
N ALA A 166 25.60 20.25 2.04
CA ALA A 166 24.24 19.96 1.60
C ALA A 166 23.94 18.45 1.65
N VAL A 167 22.90 18.09 2.38
CA VAL A 167 22.38 16.73 2.50
C VAL A 167 21.05 16.65 1.75
N LEU A 168 20.91 15.69 0.83
CA LEU A 168 19.67 15.50 0.08
C LEU A 168 18.98 14.22 0.53
N VAL A 169 17.69 14.30 0.80
CA VAL A 169 16.88 13.17 1.25
C VAL A 169 15.73 12.96 0.28
N ALA A 170 15.68 11.82 -0.40
CA ALA A 170 14.55 11.46 -1.23
C ALA A 170 13.53 10.64 -0.44
N VAL A 171 12.33 11.19 -0.29
CA VAL A 171 11.24 10.64 0.53
C VAL A 171 10.01 10.40 -0.34
N MET A 172 9.22 9.39 -0.01
CA MET A 172 7.93 9.19 -0.64
C MET A 172 6.93 10.27 -0.20
N PRO A 173 6.02 10.71 -1.07
CA PRO A 173 5.13 11.83 -0.78
C PRO A 173 4.22 11.59 0.43
N ASN A 174 3.83 10.35 0.68
CA ASN A 174 3.00 9.99 1.85
C ASN A 174 3.75 10.06 3.19
N GLU A 175 5.09 10.13 3.17
CA GLU A 175 5.92 10.21 4.39
C GLU A 175 6.61 11.58 4.51
N LEU A 176 6.39 12.48 3.53
CA LEU A 176 7.06 13.78 3.45
C LEU A 176 6.77 14.63 4.69
N ASP A 177 5.50 14.74 5.07
CA ASP A 177 5.07 15.57 6.20
C ASP A 177 5.71 15.14 7.52
N HIS A 178 5.89 13.84 7.74
CA HIS A 178 6.58 13.31 8.91
C HIS A 178 8.04 13.76 8.96
N VAL A 179 8.74 13.72 7.82
CA VAL A 179 10.13 14.15 7.70
C VAL A 179 10.27 15.66 7.89
N LEU A 180 9.41 16.46 7.26
CA LEU A 180 9.45 17.92 7.40
C LEU A 180 9.17 18.37 8.84
N THR A 181 8.19 17.74 9.48
CA THR A 181 7.87 17.99 10.89
C THR A 181 9.03 17.60 11.81
N ALA A 182 9.74 16.51 11.51
CA ALA A 182 10.93 16.11 12.27
C ALA A 182 12.11 17.07 12.08
N LEU A 183 12.38 17.50 10.85
CA LEU A 183 13.45 18.45 10.54
C LEU A 183 13.21 19.82 11.18
N SER A 184 11.95 20.28 11.19
CA SER A 184 11.59 21.55 11.83
C SER A 184 11.87 21.53 13.33
N ARG A 185 11.63 20.39 14.01
CA ARG A 185 11.95 20.21 15.43
C ARG A 185 13.45 20.13 15.71
N ASN A 186 14.20 19.49 14.81
CA ASN A 186 15.65 19.36 14.93
C ASN A 186 16.41 20.66 14.66
N GLY A 187 15.85 21.57 13.85
CA GLY A 187 16.48 22.86 13.53
C GLY A 187 16.21 23.96 14.57
N THR A 188 15.36 23.71 15.56
CA THR A 188 15.01 24.65 16.65
C THR A 188 15.68 24.33 17.99
N ALA A 189 16.52 23.28 18.04
CA ALA A 189 17.33 22.90 19.19
C ALA A 189 18.73 23.51 19.07
#